data_AF-A0A369KQC5-F1
#
_entry.id   AF-A0A369KQC5-F1
#
_cell.length_a   1.000
_cell.length_b   1.000
_cell.length_c   1.000
_cell.angle_alpha   90.00
_cell.angle_beta   90.00
_cell.angle_gamma   90.00
#
_symmetry.space_group_name_H-M   'P 1'
#
loop_
_entity.id
_entity.type
_entity.pdbx_description
1 polymer ?
#
loop_
_entity_poly.entity_id
_entity_poly.type
_entity_poly.pdbx_seq_one_letter_code
_entity_poly.pdbx_strand_id
1 'polypeptide(L)'
;MLKLKEILSHVSAKGALMTKCPYTWTKSLLSRFATKGHEASQLRVTVLKNNQLAVDTALPAHSARWLVDLIPDDVLEKIRLEGIPIEQIQKEIARQEKLFPREIFTLVEQNREVNVWLE
;
A
#
# COMPACT_ATOMS: atom_id res chain seq x y z
N MET A 1 19.36 56.86 15.51
CA MET A 1 18.44 57.28 14.42
C MET A 1 18.37 56.10 13.44
N LEU A 2 17.26 55.34 13.39
CA LEU A 2 16.09 55.60 12.53
C LEU A 2 16.51 55.75 11.04
N LYS A 3 15.97 55.06 10.03
CA LYS A 3 14.79 54.20 9.87
C LYS A 3 14.68 53.87 8.35
N LEU A 4 13.78 52.93 8.01
CA LEU A 4 13.13 52.67 6.70
C LEU A 4 13.88 51.77 5.70
N LYS A 5 13.40 50.54 5.42
CA LYS A 5 12.16 50.13 4.70
C LYS A 5 12.34 50.24 3.18
N GLU A 6 12.47 49.09 2.52
CA GLU A 6 11.40 48.41 1.76
C GLU A 6 11.41 48.82 0.28
N ILE A 7 11.92 47.93 -0.57
CA ILE A 7 11.36 47.55 -1.89
C ILE A 7 11.86 46.09 -2.12
N LEU A 8 11.18 45.02 -1.73
CA LEU A 8 9.94 44.39 -2.21
C LEU A 8 9.94 43.93 -3.69
N SER A 9 9.82 42.60 -3.82
CA SER A 9 8.92 41.88 -4.75
C SER A 9 9.43 41.40 -6.11
N HIS A 10 9.44 40.06 -6.23
CA HIS A 10 8.96 39.18 -7.31
C HIS A 10 9.95 38.01 -7.45
N VAL A 11 9.66 36.75 -7.09
CA VAL A 11 8.59 35.85 -7.55
C VAL A 11 8.48 34.75 -6.47
N SER A 12 7.40 34.62 -5.71
CA SER A 12 6.09 34.06 -6.08
C SER A 12 6.14 32.62 -6.59
N ALA A 13 5.84 31.70 -5.68
CA ALA A 13 5.11 30.46 -5.92
C ALA A 13 5.58 29.52 -7.05
N LYS A 14 6.26 28.44 -6.66
CA LYS A 14 5.83 27.07 -6.99
C LYS A 14 6.08 26.25 -5.73
N GLY A 15 5.10 26.14 -4.83
CA GLY A 15 4.04 25.18 -5.08
C GLY A 15 4.70 23.80 -5.16
N ALA A 16 5.19 23.28 -4.02
CA ALA A 16 5.40 21.86 -3.87
C ALA A 16 4.03 21.25 -4.10
N LEU A 17 3.77 20.84 -5.34
CA LEU A 17 2.68 19.95 -5.68
C LEU A 17 2.80 18.81 -4.70
N MET A 18 1.89 18.80 -3.73
CA MET A 18 1.48 17.57 -3.09
C MET A 18 1.02 16.69 -4.25
N THR A 19 1.95 15.95 -4.85
CA THR A 19 1.64 14.67 -5.45
C THR A 19 0.97 13.94 -4.31
N LYS A 20 -0.37 13.95 -4.31
CA LYS A 20 -1.18 13.01 -3.56
C LYS A 20 -0.45 11.69 -3.74
N CYS A 21 0.28 11.21 -2.73
CA CYS A 21 0.82 9.87 -2.76
C CYS A 21 -0.44 9.00 -2.77
N PRO A 22 -0.86 8.45 -3.93
CA PRO A 22 -2.14 7.76 -4.04
C PRO A 22 -2.10 6.42 -3.27
N TYR A 23 -0.90 6.02 -2.85
CA TYR A 23 -0.58 4.73 -2.27
C TYR A 23 -0.03 4.93 -0.85
N THR A 24 -0.81 4.54 0.15
CA THR A 24 -0.42 4.58 1.55
C THR A 24 0.40 3.34 1.90
N TRP A 25 1.67 3.29 1.49
CA TRP A 25 2.62 2.26 1.98
C TRP A 25 3.77 2.85 2.82
N THR A 26 3.88 4.19 2.88
CA THR A 26 5.00 4.88 3.54
C THR A 26 5.02 4.65 5.06
N LYS A 27 5.98 3.83 5.51
CA LYS A 27 6.58 3.76 6.87
C LYS A 27 5.65 3.55 8.08
N SER A 28 4.34 3.50 7.90
CA SER A 28 3.36 3.28 8.98
C SER A 28 3.00 1.80 9.21
N LEU A 29 3.43 0.89 8.31
CA LEU A 29 2.93 -0.49 8.26
C LEU A 29 3.68 -1.52 9.12
N LEU A 30 4.84 -1.19 9.70
CA LEU A 30 5.57 -2.15 10.54
C LEU A 30 5.11 -2.19 12.01
N SER A 31 4.22 -1.28 12.45
CA SER A 31 3.93 -1.12 13.88
C SER A 31 2.46 -0.87 14.25
N ARG A 32 1.52 -0.79 13.31
CA ARG A 32 0.11 -0.53 13.66
C ARG A 32 -0.75 -1.52 12.91
N PHE A 33 -1.61 -2.25 13.64
CA PHE A 33 -2.59 -3.22 13.13
C PHE A 33 -2.14 -4.67 12.88
N ALA A 34 -1.16 -5.19 13.63
CA ALA A 34 -1.39 -6.56 14.12
C ALA A 34 -2.50 -6.44 15.16
N THR A 35 -3.76 -6.69 14.78
CA THR A 35 -4.83 -6.82 15.77
C THR A 35 -4.39 -7.92 16.73
N LYS A 36 -4.25 -7.60 18.02
CA LYS A 36 -4.06 -8.62 19.05
C LYS A 36 -5.29 -9.52 19.00
N GLY A 37 -5.15 -10.67 18.39
CA GLY A 37 -6.26 -11.54 18.00
C GLY A 37 -5.78 -12.89 17.52
N HIS A 38 -6.75 -13.73 17.15
CA HIS A 38 -6.52 -15.08 16.63
C HIS A 38 -5.61 -15.06 15.39
N GLU A 39 -4.97 -16.19 15.12
CA GLU A 39 -4.13 -16.37 13.93
C GLU A 39 -4.97 -16.14 12.67
N ALA A 40 -4.41 -15.41 11.70
CA ALA A 40 -5.05 -15.21 10.41
C ALA A 40 -5.26 -16.57 9.75
N SER A 41 -6.50 -16.84 9.36
CA SER A 41 -6.90 -18.07 8.72
C SER A 41 -6.91 -17.92 7.20
N GLN A 42 -7.14 -16.70 6.70
CA GLN A 42 -7.29 -16.43 5.28
C GLN A 42 -6.44 -15.24 4.81
N LEU A 43 -5.98 -15.34 3.57
CA LEU A 43 -5.51 -14.23 2.75
C LEU A 43 -6.69 -13.84 1.86
N ARG A 44 -7.16 -12.60 2.00
CA ARG A 44 -8.23 -12.08 1.17
C ARG A 44 -7.71 -11.08 0.17
N VAL A 45 -8.25 -11.19 -1.04
CA VAL A 45 -7.95 -10.32 -2.17
C VAL A 45 -9.28 -9.85 -2.74
N THR A 46 -9.51 -8.55 -2.70
CA THR A 46 -10.63 -7.94 -3.41
C THR A 46 -10.14 -7.03 -4.50
N VAL A 47 -10.87 -7.03 -5.62
CA VAL A 47 -10.65 -6.12 -6.72
C VAL A 47 -11.97 -5.43 -7.02
N LEU A 48 -12.01 -4.11 -6.86
CA LEU A 48 -13.06 -3.27 -7.39
C LEU A 48 -12.65 -2.82 -8.80
N LYS A 49 -13.60 -2.83 -9.74
CA LYS A 49 -13.45 -2.23 -11.08
C LYS A 49 -14.63 -1.30 -11.29
N ASN A 50 -14.37 -0.03 -11.63
CA ASN A 50 -15.39 1.01 -11.75
C ASN A 50 -16.32 1.07 -10.51
N ASN A 51 -15.72 0.94 -9.32
CA ASN A 51 -16.44 0.92 -8.03
C ASN A 51 -17.43 -0.26 -7.86
N GLN A 52 -17.29 -1.33 -8.66
CA GLN A 52 -18.04 -2.58 -8.54
C GLN A 52 -17.09 -3.72 -8.20
N LEU A 53 -17.52 -4.63 -7.31
CA LEU A 53 -16.72 -5.80 -6.93
C LEU A 53 -16.56 -6.74 -8.14
N ALA A 54 -15.33 -6.83 -8.65
CA ALA A 54 -14.97 -7.64 -9.81
C ALA A 54 -14.34 -8.97 -9.38
N VAL A 55 -13.56 -8.97 -8.29
CA VAL A 55 -12.96 -10.18 -7.71
C VAL A 55 -13.08 -10.10 -6.19
N ASP A 56 -13.51 -11.18 -5.57
CA ASP A 56 -13.39 -11.41 -4.13
C ASP A 56 -12.92 -12.86 -3.97
N THR A 57 -11.72 -13.03 -3.44
CA THR A 57 -11.10 -14.34 -3.31
C THR A 57 -10.47 -14.47 -1.95
N ALA A 58 -10.76 -15.59 -1.30
CA ALA A 58 -10.14 -15.99 -0.05
C ALA A 58 -9.27 -17.23 -0.32
N LEU A 59 -8.02 -17.15 0.11
CA LEU A 59 -7.06 -18.24 0.11
C LEU A 59 -6.69 -18.55 1.56
N PRO A 60 -6.18 -19.74 1.88
CA PRO A 60 -5.59 -19.98 3.19
C PRO A 60 -4.47 -18.96 3.50
N ALA A 61 -4.37 -18.47 4.73
CA ALA A 61 -3.41 -17.43 5.10
C ALA A 61 -1.95 -17.78 4.75
N HIS A 62 -1.58 -19.06 4.85
CA HIS A 62 -0.25 -19.52 4.47
C HIS A 62 0.08 -19.29 2.99
N SER A 63 -0.92 -19.08 2.13
CA SER A 63 -0.74 -18.73 0.72
C SER A 63 -0.08 -17.36 0.53
N ALA A 64 -0.16 -16.47 1.53
CA ALA A 64 0.54 -15.20 1.53
C ALA A 64 2.08 -15.36 1.49
N ARG A 65 2.61 -16.56 1.78
CA ARG A 65 4.04 -16.86 1.63
C ARG A 65 4.49 -16.93 0.15
N TRP A 66 3.54 -17.13 -0.77
CA TRP A 66 3.75 -17.17 -2.22
C TRP A 66 3.15 -15.96 -2.92
N LEU A 67 3.01 -14.83 -2.23
CA LEU A 67 2.29 -13.66 -2.74
C LEU A 67 2.79 -13.19 -4.11
N VAL A 68 4.10 -13.17 -4.34
CA VAL A 68 4.70 -12.83 -5.64
C VAL A 68 4.37 -13.88 -6.70
N ASP A 69 4.32 -15.16 -6.34
CA ASP A 69 4.03 -16.25 -7.28
C ASP A 69 2.54 -16.28 -7.70
N LEU A 70 1.66 -15.70 -6.88
CA LEU A 70 0.22 -15.62 -7.14
C LEU A 70 -0.19 -14.44 -8.02
N ILE A 71 0.68 -13.44 -8.16
CA ILE A 71 0.39 -12.19 -8.87
C ILE A 71 1.03 -12.27 -10.27
N PRO A 72 0.26 -12.01 -11.35
CA PRO A 72 0.81 -11.93 -12.70
C PRO A 72 1.95 -10.91 -12.82
N ASP A 73 2.96 -11.20 -13.67
CA ASP A 73 4.16 -10.37 -13.82
C ASP A 73 3.86 -8.90 -14.18
N ASP A 74 2.85 -8.66 -15.03
CA ASP A 74 2.44 -7.30 -15.44
C ASP A 74 1.89 -6.48 -14.25
N VAL A 75 1.27 -7.14 -13.29
CA VAL A 75 0.77 -6.51 -12.06
C VAL A 75 1.93 -6.29 -11.09
N LEU A 76 2.88 -7.23 -11.00
CA LEU A 76 4.09 -7.06 -10.18
C LEU A 76 4.92 -5.86 -10.65
N GLU A 77 5.08 -5.68 -11.96
CA GLU A 77 5.78 -4.51 -12.51
C GLU A 77 5.11 -3.21 -12.09
N LYS A 78 3.78 -3.13 -12.14
CA LYS A 78 3.04 -1.95 -11.66
C LYS A 78 3.26 -1.71 -10.17
N ILE A 79 3.13 -2.76 -9.35
CA ILE A 79 3.37 -2.68 -7.90
C ILE A 79 4.78 -2.13 -7.61
N ARG A 80 5.80 -2.59 -8.34
CA ARG A 80 7.18 -2.10 -8.22
C ARG A 80 7.33 -0.65 -8.68
N LEU A 81 6.68 -0.26 -9.79
CA LEU A 81 6.68 1.13 -10.28
C LEU A 81 6.05 2.09 -9.26
N GLU A 82 5.07 1.62 -8.49
CA GLU A 82 4.47 2.36 -7.37
C GLU A 82 5.34 2.38 -6.09
N GLY A 83 6.52 1.76 -6.16
CA GLY A 83 7.49 1.70 -5.06
C GLY A 83 7.13 0.71 -3.97
N ILE A 84 6.08 -0.09 -4.12
CA ILE A 84 5.67 -1.08 -3.11
C ILE A 84 6.71 -2.21 -3.10
N PRO A 85 7.40 -2.46 -1.97
CA PRO A 85 8.48 -3.44 -1.89
C PRO A 85 7.92 -4.86 -1.69
N ILE A 86 7.19 -5.37 -2.69
CA ILE A 86 6.43 -6.62 -2.60
C ILE A 86 7.30 -7.83 -2.26
N GLU A 87 8.54 -7.88 -2.76
CA GLU A 87 9.50 -8.94 -2.43
C GLU A 87 9.95 -8.88 -0.96
N GLN A 88 10.06 -7.68 -0.39
CA GLN A 88 10.38 -7.52 1.03
C GLN A 88 9.19 -7.97 1.88
N ILE A 89 7.98 -7.57 1.50
CA ILE A 89 6.74 -7.96 2.18
C ILE A 89 6.61 -9.49 2.20
N GLN A 90 6.82 -10.16 1.06
CA GLN A 90 6.82 -11.62 0.99
C GLN A 90 7.88 -12.24 1.89
N LYS A 91 9.13 -11.74 1.86
CA LYS A 91 10.20 -12.26 2.72
C LYS A 91 9.86 -12.13 4.21
N GLU A 92 9.21 -11.04 4.60
CA GLU A 92 8.76 -10.83 5.98
C GLU A 92 7.63 -11.80 6.35
N ILE A 93 6.63 -11.98 5.49
CA ILE A 93 5.53 -12.94 5.69
C ILE A 93 6.07 -14.38 5.78
N ALA A 94 7.01 -14.74 4.89
CA ALA A 94 7.58 -16.09 4.84
C ALA A 94 8.39 -16.45 6.09
N ARG A 95 8.95 -15.46 6.79
CA ARG A 95 9.69 -15.66 8.06
C ARG A 95 8.79 -15.82 9.27
N GLN A 96 7.51 -15.46 9.16
CA GLN A 96 6.58 -15.55 10.29
C GLN A 96 6.06 -16.99 10.43
N GLU A 97 6.28 -17.57 11.60
CA GLU A 97 5.71 -18.89 11.95
C GLU A 97 4.18 -18.83 11.99
N LYS A 98 3.65 -17.75 12.61
CA LYS A 98 2.22 -17.45 12.72
C LYS A 98 1.90 -16.16 11.99
N LEU A 99 0.80 -16.17 11.25
CA LEU A 99 0.29 -15.00 10.55
C LEU A 99 -0.81 -14.35 11.38
N PHE A 100 -0.81 -13.03 11.46
CA PHE A 100 -1.84 -12.29 12.19
C PHE A 100 -2.63 -11.41 11.22
N PRO A 101 -3.92 -11.15 11.51
CA PRO A 101 -4.72 -10.30 10.66
C PRO A 101 -4.09 -8.92 10.52
N ARG A 102 -3.92 -8.49 9.27
CA ARG A 102 -3.32 -7.20 8.90
C ARG A 102 -3.52 -6.92 7.42
N GLU A 103 -3.57 -5.65 7.06
CA GLU A 103 -3.44 -5.24 5.67
C GLU A 103 -2.02 -5.55 5.17
N ILE A 104 -1.92 -6.08 3.94
CA ILE A 104 -0.64 -6.29 3.26
C ILE A 104 -0.36 -5.10 2.34
N PHE A 105 -1.28 -4.81 1.43
CA PHE A 105 -1.22 -3.62 0.59
C PHE A 105 -2.58 -3.29 -0.04
N THR A 106 -2.70 -2.04 -0.46
CA THR A 106 -3.79 -1.55 -1.31
C THR A 106 -3.22 -0.81 -2.52
N LEU A 107 -3.79 -1.09 -3.70
CA LEU A 107 -3.46 -0.44 -4.96
C LEU A 107 -4.71 0.24 -5.51
N VAL A 108 -4.68 1.57 -5.66
CA VAL A 108 -5.78 2.36 -6.22
C VAL A 108 -5.34 2.94 -7.57
N GLU A 109 -5.97 2.49 -8.64
CA GLU A 109 -5.87 3.02 -10.00
C GLU A 109 -7.16 3.78 -10.37
N GLN A 110 -7.17 4.51 -11.50
CA GLN A 110 -8.30 5.33 -11.93
C GLN A 110 -9.65 4.58 -11.96
N ASN A 111 -9.62 3.32 -12.40
CA ASN A 111 -10.81 2.49 -12.60
C ASN A 111 -10.74 1.15 -11.84
N ARG A 112 -9.74 0.96 -10.98
CA ARG A 112 -9.50 -0.32 -10.31
C ARG A 112 -8.94 -0.09 -8.92
N GLU A 113 -9.42 -0.83 -7.94
CA GLU A 113 -8.86 -0.86 -6.59
C GLU A 113 -8.59 -2.32 -6.22
N VAL A 114 -7.41 -2.61 -5.69
CA VAL A 114 -7.02 -3.94 -5.23
C VAL A 114 -6.67 -3.84 -3.75
N ASN A 115 -7.36 -4.60 -2.91
CA ASN A 115 -7.09 -4.67 -1.48
C ASN A 115 -6.65 -6.08 -1.13
N VAL A 116 -5.53 -6.20 -0.42
CA VAL A 116 -4.95 -7.48 0.02
C VAL A 116 -4.68 -7.44 1.51
N TRP A 117 -5.30 -8.36 2.26
CA TRP A 117 -5.15 -8.45 3.71
C TRP A 117 -5.21 -9.88 4.22
N LEU A 118 -4.70 -10.07 5.44
CA LEU A 118 -4.86 -11.28 6.24
C LEU A 118 -6.05 -11.11 7.19
N GLU A 119 -6.94 -12.09 7.25
CA GLU A 119 -8.08 -12.18 8.18
C GLU A 119 -8.10 -13.48 8.97
#